data_AF-A0A2N2VVY7-F1
#
_entry.id   AF-A0A2N2VVY7-F1
#
_cell.length_a   1.000
_cell.length_b   1.000
_cell.length_c   1.000
_cell.angle_alpha   90.00
_cell.angle_beta   90.00
_cell.angle_gamma   90.00
#
_symmetry.space_group_name_H-M   'P 1'
#
loop_
_entity.id
_entity.type
_entity.pdbx_description
1 polymer ?
#
loop_
_entity_poly.entity_id
_entity_poly.type
_entity_poly.pdbx_seq_one_letter_code
_entity_poly.pdbx_strand_id
1 'polypeptide(L)' 'NPFAFSGIHVINPEIFSLMEKQERFSIIDTYLRVAAKHPIGGFVDESKLWADAGKPESLAFAGEIAAKISL' A
#
# COMPACT_ATOMS: atom_id res chain seq x y z
N ASN A 1 -0.80 13.29 -10.70
CA ASN A 1 -0.08 12.01 -10.70
C ASN A 1 -1.11 10.93 -11.02
N PRO A 2 -0.96 10.11 -12.08
CA PRO A 2 -1.99 9.15 -12.49
C PRO A 2 -2.11 7.93 -11.57
N PHE A 3 -1.13 7.70 -10.69
CA PHE A 3 -1.09 6.54 -9.81
C PHE A 3 -0.86 6.94 -8.34
N ALA A 4 -1.33 6.07 -7.43
CA ALA A 4 -1.10 6.16 -5.99
C ALA A 4 -0.75 4.77 -5.45
N PHE A 5 -0.05 4.72 -4.31
CA PHE A 5 0.23 3.46 -3.62
C PHE A 5 -1.07 2.95 -2.98
N SER A 6 -1.48 1.73 -3.34
CA SER A 6 -2.77 1.14 -2.92
C SER A 6 -2.77 0.56 -1.50
N GLY A 7 -1.63 0.59 -0.80
CA GLY A 7 -1.47 -0.06 0.51
C GLY A 7 -1.28 -1.58 0.43
N ILE A 8 -1.28 -2.16 -0.78
CA ILE A 8 -1.03 -3.58 -1.02
C ILE A 8 0.37 -3.74 -1.60
N HIS A 9 1.15 -4.65 -1.03
CA HIS A 9 2.51 -4.91 -1.46
C HIS A 9 2.92 -6.37 -1.21
N VAL A 10 3.92 -6.83 -1.95
CA VAL A 10 4.62 -8.08 -1.66
C VAL A 10 6.06 -7.70 -1.34
N ILE A 11 6.53 -8.08 -0.15
CA ILE A 11 7.85 -7.67 0.35
C ILE A 11 8.71 -8.90 0.62
N ASN A 12 9.99 -8.79 0.25
CA ASN A 12 11.02 -9.71 0.74
C ASN A 12 11.35 -9.32 2.20
N PRO A 13 11.31 -10.25 3.17
CA PRO A 13 11.66 -9.99 4.57
C PRO A 13 13.03 -9.33 4.78
N GLU A 14 13.96 -9.46 3.84
CA GLU A 14 15.25 -8.75 3.87
C GLU A 14 15.10 -7.24 4.08
N ILE A 15 13.98 -6.63 3.65
CA ILE A 15 13.71 -5.21 3.83
C ILE A 15 13.82 -4.75 5.29
N PHE A 16 13.47 -5.59 6.27
CA PHE A 16 13.56 -5.24 7.69
C PHE A 16 15.01 -5.01 8.14
N SER A 17 15.99 -5.66 7.51
CA SER A 17 17.41 -5.40 7.75
C SER A 17 17.90 -4.10 7.11
N LEU A 18 17.19 -3.62 6.08
CA LEU A 18 17.50 -2.39 5.34
C LEU A 18 16.78 -1.17 5.92
N MET A 19 15.81 -1.37 6.82
CA MET A 19 15.09 -0.31 7.51
C MET A 19 15.96 0.38 8.55
N GLU A 20 15.74 1.68 8.71
CA GLU A 20 16.37 2.45 9.78
C GLU A 20 15.73 2.08 11.14
N LYS A 21 16.54 2.00 12.18
CA LYS A 21 16.05 1.75 13.54
C LYS A 21 15.41 3.02 14.09
N GLN A 22 14.09 3.07 14.06
CA GLN A 22 13.29 4.18 14.56
C GLN A 22 11.97 3.67 15.14
N GLU A 23 11.44 4.36 16.14
CA GLU A 23 10.17 4.02 16.80
C GLU A 23 8.97 4.17 15.84
N ARG A 24 9.01 5.20 14.98
CA ARG A 24 8.03 5.45 13.93
C ARG A 24 8.78 5.57 12.60
N PHE A 25 8.30 4.87 11.58
CA PHE A 25 8.86 4.93 10.25
C PHE A 25 7.81 5.22 9.18
N SER A 26 8.25 5.79 8.06
CA SER A 26 7.50 5.89 6.82
C SER A 26 7.92 4.76 5.90
N ILE A 27 6.95 3.94 5.47
CA ILE A 27 7.22 2.88 4.50
C ILE A 27 7.57 3.47 3.12
N ILE A 28 7.03 4.63 2.79
CA ILE A 28 7.32 5.34 1.52
C ILE A 28 8.77 5.80 1.49
N ASP A 29 9.24 6.43 2.56
CA ASP A 29 10.64 6.91 2.63
C ASP A 29 11.61 5.72 2.63
N THR A 30 11.23 4.62 3.29
CA THR A 30 11.97 3.36 3.24
C THR A 30 12.11 2.86 1.80
N TYR A 31 11.02 2.81 1.03
CA TYR A 31 11.07 2.37 -0.36
C TYR A 31 11.90 3.28 -1.25
N LEU A 32 11.73 4.61 -1.16
CA LEU A 32 12.49 5.55 -1.96
C LEU A 32 14.01 5.42 -1.70
N ARG A 33 14.41 5.25 -0.45
CA ARG A 33 15.81 5.04 -0.08
C ARG A 33 16.35 3.70 -0.57
N VAL A 34 15.60 2.61 -0.36
CA VAL A 34 16.02 1.26 -0.72
C VAL A 34 16.07 1.07 -2.24
N ALA A 35 15.16 1.72 -2.99
CA ALA A 35 15.12 1.70 -4.45
C ALA A 35 16.40 2.21 -5.13
N ALA A 36 17.20 3.02 -4.43
CA ALA A 36 18.48 3.49 -4.94
C ALA A 36 19.52 2.37 -5.13
N LYS A 37 19.36 1.23 -4.42
CA LYS A 37 20.33 0.12 -4.41
C LYS A 37 19.71 -1.26 -4.65
N HIS A 38 18.40 -1.40 -4.47
CA HIS A 38 17.68 -2.67 -4.62
C HIS A 38 16.49 -2.48 -5.58
N PRO A 39 16.16 -3.50 -6.38
CA PRO A 39 15.03 -3.41 -7.29
C PRO A 39 13.72 -3.30 -6.51
N ILE A 40 12.92 -2.28 -6.84
CA ILE A 40 11.53 -2.12 -6.39
C ILE A 40 10.69 -1.90 -7.65
N GLY A 41 9.72 -2.78 -7.87
CA GLY A 41 8.79 -2.71 -9.00
C GLY A 41 7.41 -2.21 -8.56
N GLY A 42 6.71 -1.55 -9.48
CA GLY A 42 5.28 -1.25 -9.34
C GLY A 42 4.44 -2.28 -10.08
N PHE A 43 3.22 -2.50 -9.60
CA PHE A 43 2.19 -3.25 -10.31
C PHE A 43 0.96 -2.35 -10.43
N VAL A 44 0.43 -2.21 -11.66
CA VAL A 44 -0.80 -1.45 -11.89
C VAL A 44 -1.98 -2.35 -11.55
N ASP A 45 -2.67 -2.02 -10.48
CA ASP A 45 -3.87 -2.73 -10.06
C ASP A 45 -5.09 -2.22 -10.86
N GLU A 46 -5.70 -3.10 -11.64
CA GLU A 46 -6.92 -2.84 -12.42
C GLU A 46 -8.18 -3.38 -11.73
N SER A 47 -8.08 -3.76 -10.44
CA SER A 47 -9.20 -4.27 -9.66
C SER A 47 -10.35 -3.26 -9.64
N LYS A 48 -11.55 -3.76 -9.95
CA LYS A 48 -12.79 -2.95 -9.94
C LYS A 48 -13.25 -2.59 -8.53
N LEU A 49 -12.76 -3.33 -7.54
CA LEU A 49 -13.15 -3.21 -6.13
C LEU A 49 -11.92 -2.88 -5.30
N TRP A 50 -11.78 -1.60 -4.94
CA TRP A 50 -10.75 -1.11 -4.03
C TRP A 50 -11.27 0.16 -3.34
N ALA A 51 -10.97 0.32 -2.05
CA ALA A 51 -11.30 1.54 -1.31
C ALA A 51 -10.30 1.79 -0.17
N ASP A 52 -9.92 3.05 0.01
CA ASP A 52 -9.25 3.55 1.22
C ASP A 52 -10.28 4.02 2.25
N ALA A 53 -10.50 3.22 3.29
CA ALA A 53 -11.52 3.45 4.32
C ALA A 53 -11.05 4.40 5.45
N GLY A 54 -10.16 5.36 5.17
CA GLY A 54 -9.60 6.28 6.17
C GLY A 54 -10.50 7.45 6.64
N LYS A 55 -11.66 7.68 6.04
CA LYS A 55 -12.60 8.76 6.39
C LYS A 55 -14.04 8.24 6.50
N PRO A 56 -14.95 8.90 7.26
CA PRO A 56 -16.34 8.46 7.38
C PRO A 56 -17.04 8.26 6.03
N GLU A 57 -16.82 9.16 5.07
CA GLU A 57 -17.44 9.07 3.74
C GLU A 57 -16.87 7.91 2.92
N SER A 58 -15.55 7.69 2.99
CA SER A 58 -14.90 6.60 2.25
C SER A 58 -15.15 5.22 2.88
N LEU A 59 -15.40 5.19 4.20
CA LEU A 59 -15.82 3.99 4.92
C LEU A 59 -17.20 3.50 4.46
N ALA A 60 -18.16 4.41 4.23
CA ALA A 60 -19.47 4.04 3.71
C ALA A 60 -19.36 3.36 2.34
N PHE A 61 -18.54 3.91 1.44
CA PHE A 61 -18.26 3.31 0.13
C PHE A 61 -17.57 1.95 0.25
N ALA A 62 -16.60 1.80 1.16
CA ALA A 62 -15.98 0.50 1.45
C ALA A 62 -17.02 -0.54 1.92
N GLY A 63 -18.02 -0.12 2.69
CA GLY A 63 -19.16 -0.96 3.08
C GLY A 63 -19.99 -1.44 1.89
N GLU A 64 -20.23 -0.58 0.89
CA GLU A 64 -20.91 -0.99 -0.34
C GLU A 64 -20.10 -2.01 -1.16
N ILE A 65 -18.76 -1.86 -1.21
CA ILE A 65 -17.88 -2.86 -1.81
C ILE A 65 -18.00 -4.18 -1.06
N ALA A 66 -17.92 -4.17 0.28
CA ALA A 66 -18.00 -5.35 1.12
C ALA A 66 -19.31 -6.13 0.90
N ALA A 67 -20.45 -5.42 0.78
CA ALA A 67 -21.74 -6.04 0.51
C ALA A 67 -21.82 -6.80 -0.83
N LYS A 68 -21.01 -6.43 -1.83
CA LYS A 68 -20.96 -7.08 -3.16
C LYS A 68 -20.12 -8.35 -3.20
N ILE A 69 -19.22 -8.52 -2.23
CA ILE A 69 -18.31 -9.68 -2.14
C ILE A 69 -18.74 -10.70 -1.09
N SER A 70 -19.82 -10.42 -0.34
CA SER A 70 -20.43 -11.38 0.58
C SER A 70 -20.92 -12.61 -0.18
N LEU A 71 -20.32 -13.76 0.15
CA LEU A 71 -20.75 -15.11 -0.23
C LEU A 71 -22.15 -15.44 0.31
#